data_AF-I4HLZ4-F1
#
_entry.id   AF-I4HLZ4-F1
#
_cell.length_a   1.000
_cell.length_b   1.000
_cell.length_c   1.000
_cell.angle_alpha   90.00
_cell.angle_beta   90.00
_cell.angle_gamma   90.00
#
_symmetry.space_group_name_H-M   'P 1'
#
loop_
_entity.id
_entity.type
_entity.pdbx_description
1 polymer ?
#
loop_
_entity_poly.entity_id
_entity_poly.type
_entity_poly.pdbx_seq_one_letter_code
_entity_poly.pdbx_strand_id
1 'polypeptide(L)'
;MVTELTEKIKSSLKDAAKKLTGFKKRAFMAQVTIDYFNSSPRWAETELGWSRQAIATGLKELETGIICVDNYRARGRKKTEELLPNLEADIKSLVEMYSQADPKFQSTFAFTKISARAIREALKEEKGYRDEQLPSRQTIGDILNRMGYSLKKHKK
;
A
#
# COMPACT_ATOMS: atom_id res chain seq x y z
N MET A 1 7.79 14.80 42.25
CA MET A 1 9.01 14.03 42.53
C MET A 1 9.43 13.38 41.23
N VAL A 2 10.63 13.67 40.75
CA VAL A 2 11.17 13.05 39.54
C VAL A 2 11.70 11.68 39.95
N THR A 3 10.99 10.61 39.60
CA THR A 3 11.53 9.25 39.76
C THR A 3 12.61 9.06 38.70
N GLU A 4 13.87 9.23 39.06
CA GLU A 4 14.97 8.85 38.18
C GLU A 4 14.89 7.35 37.91
N LEU A 5 14.53 6.97 36.69
CA LEU A 5 14.56 5.58 36.27
C LEU A 5 16.00 5.08 36.26
N THR A 6 16.25 3.94 36.88
CA THR A 6 17.54 3.26 36.72
C THR A 6 17.75 2.84 35.26
N GLU A 7 18.99 2.84 34.79
CA GLU A 7 19.34 2.43 33.41
C GLU A 7 18.88 0.99 33.07
N LYS A 8 18.80 0.12 34.07
CA LYS A 8 18.26 -1.23 33.92
C LYS A 8 16.76 -1.23 33.57
N ILE A 9 15.98 -0.32 34.15
CA ILE A 9 14.56 -0.18 33.82
C ILE A 9 14.41 0.44 32.43
N LYS A 10 15.18 1.51 32.12
CA LYS A 10 15.15 2.14 30.79
C LYS A 10 15.45 1.14 29.67
N SER A 11 16.47 0.30 29.84
CA SER A 11 16.81 -0.74 28.86
C SER A 11 15.70 -1.78 28.71
N SER A 12 15.08 -2.22 29.81
CA SER A 12 13.95 -3.16 29.80
C SER A 12 12.73 -2.59 29.08
N LEU A 13 12.39 -1.32 29.33
CA LEU A 13 11.28 -0.64 28.65
C LEU A 13 11.56 -0.49 27.15
N LYS A 14 12.78 -0.11 26.77
CA LYS A 14 13.21 -0.03 25.36
C LYS A 14 13.08 -1.38 24.65
N ASP A 15 13.45 -2.47 25.31
CA ASP A 15 13.31 -3.83 24.77
C ASP A 15 11.83 -4.21 24.58
N ALA A 16 10.99 -3.98 25.59
CA ALA A 16 9.55 -4.22 25.49
C ALA A 16 8.91 -3.44 24.34
N ALA A 17 9.24 -2.16 24.18
CA ALA A 17 8.74 -1.34 23.08
C ALA A 17 9.23 -1.82 21.70
N LYS A 18 10.38 -2.47 21.60
CA LYS A 18 10.86 -3.06 20.33
C LYS A 18 10.08 -4.31 19.94
N LYS A 19 9.60 -5.08 20.92
CA LYS A 19 8.81 -6.31 20.70
C LYS A 19 7.35 -6.02 20.31
N LEU A 20 6.85 -4.82 20.59
CA LEU A 20 5.51 -4.38 20.21
C LEU A 20 5.49 -3.70 18.84
N THR A 21 4.35 -3.75 18.16
CA THR A 21 4.13 -3.10 16.86
C THR A 21 2.82 -2.32 16.81
N GLY A 22 2.73 -1.36 15.88
CA GLY A 22 1.51 -0.59 15.61
C GLY A 22 0.96 0.15 16.83
N PHE A 23 -0.36 0.13 16.99
CA PHE A 23 -1.05 0.82 18.08
C PHE A 23 -0.69 0.28 19.48
N LYS A 24 -0.42 -1.04 19.60
CA LYS A 24 -0.03 -1.64 20.88
C LYS A 24 1.27 -1.04 21.40
N LYS A 25 2.22 -0.78 20.51
CA LYS A 25 3.47 -0.09 20.85
C LYS A 25 3.20 1.34 21.32
N ARG A 26 2.33 2.08 20.62
CA ARG A 26 1.97 3.46 21.02
C ARG A 26 1.28 3.51 22.38
N ALA A 27 0.30 2.62 22.61
CA ALA A 27 -0.38 2.50 23.89
C ALA A 27 0.59 2.19 25.04
N PHE A 28 1.52 1.25 24.83
CA PHE A 28 2.56 0.95 25.82
C PHE A 28 3.45 2.16 26.11
N MET A 29 3.97 2.83 25.07
CA MET A 29 4.83 4.01 25.25
C MET A 29 4.07 5.16 25.92
N ALA A 30 2.80 5.35 25.61
CA ALA A 30 1.94 6.35 26.22
C ALA A 30 1.69 6.06 27.71
N GLN A 31 1.36 4.80 28.06
CA GLN A 31 1.18 4.40 29.46
C GLN A 31 2.45 4.65 30.29
N VAL A 32 3.61 4.22 29.79
CA VAL A 32 4.91 4.47 30.43
C VAL A 32 5.18 5.99 30.56
N THR A 33 4.73 6.79 29.60
CA THR A 33 4.88 8.26 29.63
C THR A 33 3.99 8.90 30.69
N ILE A 34 2.79 8.38 30.91
CA ILE A 34 1.89 8.80 32.00
C ILE A 34 2.54 8.47 33.34
N ASP A 35 2.99 7.22 33.50
CA ASP A 35 3.47 6.68 34.78
C ASP A 35 4.78 7.33 35.25
N TYR A 36 5.72 7.59 34.33
CA TYR A 36 7.10 7.94 34.69
C TYR A 36 7.57 9.32 34.20
N PHE A 37 6.87 9.92 33.23
CA PHE A 37 7.35 11.14 32.55
C PHE A 37 6.32 12.27 32.56
N ASN A 38 5.39 12.25 33.52
CA ASN A 38 4.34 13.28 33.70
C ASN A 38 3.57 13.57 32.41
N SER A 39 3.26 12.52 31.64
CA SER A 39 2.61 12.61 30.33
C SER A 39 3.38 13.48 29.31
N SER A 40 4.68 13.72 29.48
CA SER A 40 5.50 14.57 28.61
C SER A 40 6.22 13.75 27.52
N PRO A 41 5.82 13.87 26.24
CA PRO A 41 6.49 13.15 25.14
C PRO A 41 7.94 13.58 24.93
N ARG A 42 8.27 14.86 25.21
CA ARG A 42 9.64 15.38 25.09
C ARG A 42 10.56 14.71 26.10
N TRP A 43 10.08 14.51 27.33
CA TRP A 43 10.91 13.91 28.37
C TRP A 43 11.15 12.43 28.10
N ALA A 44 10.11 11.70 27.69
CA ALA A 44 10.24 10.31 27.27
C ALA A 44 11.15 10.14 26.04
N GLU A 45 11.17 11.10 25.12
CA GLU A 45 12.13 11.13 24.00
C GLU A 45 13.57 11.30 24.49
N THR A 46 13.83 12.23 25.40
CA THR A 46 15.16 12.46 25.98
C THR A 46 15.69 11.22 26.71
N GLU A 47 14.85 10.57 27.53
CA GLU A 47 15.28 9.46 28.38
C GLU A 47 15.28 8.10 27.65
N LEU A 48 14.27 7.86 26.81
CA LEU A 48 14.04 6.57 26.15
C LEU A 48 14.33 6.57 24.64
N GLY A 49 14.59 7.71 24.03
CA GLY A 49 14.82 7.80 22.57
C GLY A 49 13.58 7.43 21.75
N TRP A 50 12.40 7.49 22.34
CA TRP A 50 11.14 7.18 21.68
C TRP A 50 10.61 8.38 20.90
N SER A 51 9.94 8.12 19.78
CA SER A 51 9.37 9.19 18.96
C SER A 51 8.30 9.96 19.74
N ARG A 52 8.55 11.25 19.97
CA ARG A 52 7.58 12.17 20.61
C ARG A 52 6.21 12.19 19.91
N GLN A 53 6.18 12.02 18.58
CA GLN A 53 4.95 12.00 17.80
C GLN A 53 4.16 10.72 18.07
N ALA A 54 4.82 9.56 18.12
CA ALA A 54 4.16 8.29 18.42
C ALA A 54 3.58 8.27 19.83
N ILE A 55 4.28 8.86 20.81
CA ILE A 55 3.80 9.01 22.18
C ILE A 55 2.61 9.97 22.24
N ALA A 56 2.71 11.15 21.62
CA ALA A 56 1.61 12.11 21.60
C ALA A 56 0.33 11.54 20.97
N THR A 57 0.47 10.76 19.89
CA THR A 57 -0.65 10.01 19.32
C THR A 57 -1.19 8.99 20.32
N GLY A 58 -0.33 8.17 20.93
CA GLY A 58 -0.75 7.17 21.92
C GLY A 58 -1.47 7.78 23.14
N LEU A 59 -1.02 8.94 23.63
CA LEU A 59 -1.67 9.65 24.73
C LEU A 59 -3.11 10.06 24.36
N LYS A 60 -3.30 10.63 23.16
CA LYS A 60 -4.63 10.98 22.66
C LYS A 60 -5.51 9.75 22.41
N GLU A 61 -4.93 8.66 21.91
CA GLU A 61 -5.64 7.39 21.71
C GLU A 61 -6.15 6.83 23.05
N LEU A 62 -5.34 6.91 24.12
CA LEU A 62 -5.74 6.50 25.47
C LEU A 62 -6.81 7.44 26.06
N GLU A 63 -6.66 8.75 25.89
CA GLU A 63 -7.62 9.75 26.39
C GLU A 63 -9.01 9.62 25.73
N THR A 64 -9.03 9.42 24.41
CA THR A 64 -10.27 9.36 23.62
C THR A 64 -10.86 7.95 23.52
N GLY A 65 -10.07 6.92 23.81
CA GLY A 65 -10.44 5.51 23.57
C GLY A 65 -10.48 5.13 22.08
N ILE A 66 -10.06 6.02 21.17
CA ILE A 66 -10.09 5.80 19.72
C ILE A 66 -8.70 5.43 19.23
N ILE A 67 -8.58 4.31 18.51
CA ILE A 67 -7.31 3.87 17.91
C ILE A 67 -7.14 4.52 16.53
N CYS A 68 -6.04 5.24 16.31
CA CYS A 68 -5.67 5.78 15.02
C CYS A 68 -5.14 4.66 14.11
N VAL A 69 -5.82 4.45 12.99
CA VAL A 69 -5.42 3.47 11.96
C VAL A 69 -4.67 4.20 10.85
N ASP A 70 -3.47 3.72 10.54
CA ASP A 70 -2.69 4.22 9.42
C ASP A 70 -3.37 3.86 8.09
N ASN A 71 -3.62 4.86 7.24
CA ASN A 71 -4.16 4.65 5.90
C ASN A 71 -3.04 4.34 4.89
N TYR A 72 -2.38 3.18 5.06
CA TYR A 72 -1.32 2.73 4.15
C TYR A 72 -1.80 2.60 2.70
N ARG A 73 -3.08 2.26 2.50
CA ARG A 73 -3.68 2.05 1.16
C ARG A 73 -3.79 3.35 0.35
N ALA A 74 -3.90 4.49 1.02
CA ALA A 74 -3.89 5.80 0.35
C ALA A 74 -2.47 6.27 -0.01
N ARG A 75 -1.43 5.60 0.49
CA ARG A 75 -0.03 5.90 0.13
C ARG A 75 0.37 5.10 -1.11
N GLY A 76 1.31 5.65 -1.88
CA GLY A 76 1.88 5.00 -3.06
C GLY A 76 1.33 5.52 -4.38
N ARG A 77 1.84 4.97 -5.48
CA ARG A 77 1.44 5.37 -6.83
C ARG A 77 0.09 4.74 -7.16
N LYS A 78 -0.87 5.60 -7.55
CA LYS A 78 -2.18 5.14 -8.03
C LYS A 78 -2.03 4.27 -9.28
N LYS A 79 -2.97 3.34 -9.45
CA LYS A 79 -3.08 2.54 -10.67
C LYS A 79 -3.29 3.46 -11.88
N THR A 80 -2.79 3.08 -13.04
CA THR A 80 -2.96 3.88 -14.26
C THR A 80 -4.44 4.01 -14.62
N GLU A 81 -5.23 2.97 -14.36
CA GLU A 81 -6.68 2.92 -14.59
C GLU A 81 -7.45 3.93 -13.73
N GLU A 82 -6.93 4.29 -12.54
CA GLU A 82 -7.49 5.36 -11.71
C GLU A 82 -7.16 6.76 -12.23
N LEU A 83 -6.03 6.90 -12.94
CA LEU A 83 -5.60 8.17 -13.53
C LEU A 83 -6.23 8.38 -14.91
N LEU A 84 -6.50 7.29 -15.64
CA LEU A 84 -7.09 7.27 -16.98
C LEU A 84 -8.36 6.40 -16.93
N PRO A 85 -9.51 6.97 -16.52
CA PRO A 85 -10.73 6.19 -16.27
C PRO A 85 -11.27 5.48 -17.51
N ASN A 86 -10.99 6.00 -18.71
CA ASN A 86 -11.46 5.41 -19.97
C ASN A 86 -10.53 4.29 -20.48
N LEU A 87 -9.33 4.14 -19.91
CA LEU A 87 -8.31 3.23 -20.43
C LEU A 87 -8.77 1.77 -20.44
N GLU A 88 -9.48 1.33 -19.40
CA GLU A 88 -10.00 -0.04 -19.34
C GLU A 88 -11.05 -0.30 -20.43
N ALA A 89 -11.97 0.65 -20.64
CA ALA A 89 -12.99 0.53 -21.67
C ALA A 89 -12.36 0.51 -23.07
N ASP A 90 -11.37 1.36 -23.30
CA ASP A 90 -10.65 1.41 -24.57
C ASP A 90 -9.84 0.13 -24.84
N ILE A 91 -9.11 -0.38 -23.84
CA ILE A 91 -8.41 -1.67 -23.93
C ILE A 91 -9.43 -2.79 -24.20
N LYS A 92 -10.56 -2.81 -23.51
CA LYS A 92 -11.60 -3.82 -23.72
C LYS A 92 -12.09 -3.79 -25.18
N SER A 93 -12.39 -2.60 -25.72
CA SER A 93 -12.87 -2.46 -27.10
C SER A 93 -11.87 -3.00 -28.14
N LEU A 94 -10.57 -2.89 -27.87
CA LEU A 94 -9.51 -3.41 -28.76
C LEU A 94 -9.33 -4.92 -28.62
N VAL A 95 -9.58 -5.48 -27.43
CA VAL A 95 -9.25 -6.87 -27.11
C VAL A 95 -10.42 -7.82 -27.35
N GLU A 96 -11.66 -7.35 -27.25
CA GLU A 96 -12.87 -8.19 -27.24
C GLU A 96 -12.97 -9.06 -28.51
N MET A 97 -12.65 -8.51 -29.69
CA MET A 97 -12.65 -9.25 -30.97
C MET A 97 -11.59 -10.36 -31.05
N TYR A 98 -10.47 -10.22 -30.31
CA TYR A 98 -9.35 -11.16 -30.32
C TYR A 98 -9.33 -12.08 -29.10
N SER A 99 -10.33 -11.96 -28.23
CA SER A 99 -10.46 -12.73 -27.00
C SER A 99 -11.15 -14.07 -27.29
N GLN A 100 -10.61 -15.14 -26.74
CA GLN A 100 -11.18 -16.48 -26.80
C GLN A 100 -11.25 -17.06 -25.39
N ALA A 101 -12.35 -17.71 -25.04
CA ALA A 101 -12.43 -18.47 -23.79
C ALA A 101 -11.35 -19.56 -23.76
N ASP A 102 -10.93 -19.95 -22.55
CA ASP A 102 -10.00 -21.06 -22.38
C ASP A 102 -10.56 -22.32 -23.05
N PRO A 103 -9.90 -22.89 -24.08
CA PRO A 103 -10.38 -24.07 -24.77
C PRO A 103 -10.54 -25.29 -23.85
N LYS A 104 -9.82 -25.32 -22.73
CA LYS A 104 -9.91 -26.39 -21.73
C LYS A 104 -10.86 -26.08 -20.59
N PHE A 105 -11.40 -24.86 -20.53
CA PHE A 105 -12.22 -24.34 -19.42
C PHE A 105 -11.56 -24.54 -18.04
N GLN A 106 -10.23 -24.52 -17.98
CA GLN A 106 -9.46 -24.73 -16.74
C GLN A 106 -9.17 -23.40 -16.04
N SER A 107 -9.28 -22.28 -16.76
CA SER A 107 -9.05 -20.94 -16.24
C SER A 107 -10.21 -20.00 -16.58
N THR A 108 -10.38 -18.98 -15.74
CA THR A 108 -11.36 -17.90 -15.95
C THR A 108 -10.84 -16.80 -16.87
N PHE A 109 -9.60 -16.92 -17.36
CA PHE A 109 -8.99 -15.91 -18.23
C PHE A 109 -9.46 -16.07 -19.67
N ALA A 110 -9.72 -14.93 -20.33
CA ALA A 110 -9.87 -14.88 -21.77
C ALA A 110 -8.48 -14.77 -22.41
N PHE A 111 -8.17 -15.71 -23.30
CA PHE A 111 -6.91 -15.70 -24.01
C PHE A 111 -6.96 -14.74 -25.19
N THR A 112 -6.02 -13.81 -25.22
CA THR A 112 -5.89 -12.85 -26.31
C THR A 112 -4.80 -13.30 -27.28
N LYS A 113 -5.05 -13.14 -28.58
CA LYS A 113 -4.01 -13.31 -29.63
C LYS A 113 -3.15 -12.07 -29.82
N ILE A 114 -3.56 -10.94 -29.24
CA ILE A 114 -2.90 -9.65 -29.39
C ILE A 114 -1.99 -9.38 -28.18
N SER A 115 -0.80 -8.85 -28.43
CA SER A 115 0.19 -8.59 -27.38
C SER A 115 -0.03 -7.24 -26.69
N ALA A 116 0.44 -7.09 -25.45
CA ALA A 116 0.42 -5.82 -24.73
C ALA A 116 1.17 -4.68 -25.47
N ARG A 117 2.15 -5.01 -26.32
CA ARG A 117 2.83 -4.02 -27.17
C ARG A 117 1.90 -3.54 -28.29
N ALA A 118 1.25 -4.47 -28.98
CA ALA A 118 0.30 -4.16 -30.04
C ALA A 118 -0.90 -3.36 -29.50
N ILE A 119 -1.39 -3.68 -28.30
CA ILE A 119 -2.45 -2.89 -27.64
C ILE A 119 -1.97 -1.46 -27.35
N ARG A 120 -0.72 -1.29 -26.90
CA ARG A 120 -0.16 0.05 -26.69
C ARG A 120 -0.08 0.86 -27.97
N GLU A 121 0.29 0.23 -29.08
CA GLU A 121 0.36 0.87 -30.40
C GLU A 121 -1.07 1.21 -30.90
N ALA A 122 -2.02 0.28 -30.80
CA ALA A 122 -3.42 0.50 -31.16
C ALA A 122 -4.11 1.59 -30.31
N LEU A 123 -3.78 1.72 -29.02
CA LEU A 123 -4.26 2.82 -28.18
C LEU A 123 -3.78 4.19 -28.70
N LYS A 124 -2.59 4.27 -29.32
CA LYS A 124 -2.15 5.52 -29.93
C LYS A 124 -2.85 5.78 -31.26
N GLU A 125 -2.92 4.76 -32.11
CA GLU A 125 -3.41 4.89 -33.49
C GLU A 125 -4.93 5.04 -33.55
N GLU A 126 -5.69 4.20 -32.83
CA GLU A 126 -7.15 4.16 -32.89
C GLU A 126 -7.82 5.09 -31.87
N LYS A 127 -7.20 5.27 -30.69
CA LYS A 127 -7.76 6.06 -29.59
C LYS A 127 -7.07 7.40 -29.36
N GLY A 128 -5.99 7.69 -30.09
CA GLY A 128 -5.32 8.99 -30.09
C GLY A 128 -4.54 9.33 -28.82
N TYR A 129 -4.20 8.34 -27.99
CA TYR A 129 -3.42 8.58 -26.78
C TYR A 129 -1.99 9.03 -27.11
N ARG A 130 -1.45 9.99 -26.35
CA ARG A 130 -0.04 10.39 -26.47
C ARG A 130 0.89 9.36 -25.83
N ASP A 131 2.13 9.27 -26.31
CA ASP A 131 3.10 8.30 -25.81
C ASP A 131 3.41 8.50 -24.33
N GLU A 132 3.44 9.75 -23.86
CA GLU A 132 3.76 10.12 -22.48
C GLU A 132 2.62 9.80 -21.50
N GLN A 133 1.39 9.72 -22.01
CA GLN A 133 0.21 9.40 -21.21
C GLN A 133 0.07 7.89 -21.01
N LEU A 134 0.52 7.09 -21.98
CA LEU A 134 0.37 5.65 -21.91
C LEU A 134 1.44 5.02 -21.02
N PRO A 135 1.05 4.08 -20.15
CA PRO A 135 1.99 3.38 -19.33
C PRO A 135 2.86 2.42 -20.18
N SER A 136 3.89 1.85 -19.55
CA SER A 136 4.79 0.94 -20.24
C SER A 136 4.07 -0.33 -20.71
N ARG A 137 4.68 -1.05 -21.66
CA ARG A 137 4.20 -2.36 -22.13
C ARG A 137 3.98 -3.36 -20.98
N GLN A 138 4.82 -3.33 -19.95
CA GLN A 138 4.67 -4.21 -18.78
C GLN A 138 3.40 -3.88 -18.00
N THR A 139 3.20 -2.59 -17.71
CA THR A 139 2.02 -2.12 -16.99
C THR A 139 0.73 -2.41 -17.76
N ILE A 140 0.72 -2.29 -19.10
CA ILE A 140 -0.44 -2.72 -19.92
C ILE A 140 -0.69 -4.22 -19.78
N GLY A 141 0.37 -5.04 -19.71
CA GLY A 141 0.24 -6.46 -19.39
C GLY A 141 -0.40 -6.71 -18.02
N ASP A 142 -0.01 -5.94 -17.00
CA ASP A 142 -0.59 -6.04 -15.66
C ASP A 142 -2.06 -5.60 -15.63
N ILE A 143 -2.42 -4.54 -16.38
CA ILE A 143 -3.80 -4.09 -16.56
C ILE A 143 -4.64 -5.21 -17.19
N LEU A 144 -4.15 -5.82 -18.28
CA LEU A 144 -4.82 -6.93 -18.95
C LEU A 144 -5.04 -8.12 -18.01
N ASN A 145 -4.02 -8.51 -17.24
CA ASN A 145 -4.14 -9.58 -16.25
C ASN A 145 -5.20 -9.26 -15.19
N ARG A 146 -5.27 -8.02 -14.70
CA ARG A 146 -6.32 -7.57 -13.76
C ARG A 146 -7.72 -7.62 -14.37
N MET A 147 -7.84 -7.28 -15.65
CA MET A 147 -9.08 -7.36 -16.42
C MET A 147 -9.48 -8.80 -16.81
N GLY A 148 -8.67 -9.81 -16.48
CA GLY A 148 -8.95 -11.20 -16.82
C GLY A 148 -8.51 -11.62 -18.23
N TYR A 149 -7.61 -10.87 -18.88
CA TYR A 149 -7.00 -11.22 -20.15
C TYR A 149 -5.59 -11.77 -19.97
N SER A 150 -5.29 -12.88 -20.63
CA SER A 150 -3.93 -13.44 -20.67
C SER A 150 -3.48 -13.68 -22.11
N LEU A 151 -2.20 -13.44 -22.40
CA LEU A 151 -1.64 -13.82 -23.69
C LEU A 151 -1.61 -15.36 -23.80
N LYS A 152 -2.13 -15.93 -24.90
CA LYS A 152 -2.02 -17.37 -25.14
C LYS A 152 -0.56 -17.71 -25.43
N LYS A 153 0.05 -18.60 -24.65
CA LYS A 153 1.31 -19.23 -25.06
C LYS A 153 1.00 -20.16 -26.23
N HIS A 154 1.53 -19.84 -27.41
CA HIS A 154 1.50 -20.77 -28.53
C HIS A 154 2.27 -22.02 -28.10
N LYS A 155 1.61 -23.19 -28.09
CA LYS A 155 2.36 -24.45 -28.01
C LYS A 155 3.09 -24.61 -29.35
N LYS A 156 4.41 -24.80 -29.30
CA LYS A 156 5.16 -25.35 -30.43
C LYS A 156 4.76 -26.80 -30.60
#